data_AF-A0AAJ0ELM7-F1
#
_entry.id   AF-A0AAJ0ELM7-F1
#
_cell.length_a   1.000
_cell.length_b   1.000
_cell.length_c   1.000
_cell.angle_alpha   90.00
_cell.angle_beta   90.00
_cell.angle_gamma   90.00
#
_symmetry.space_group_name_H-M   'P 1'
#
loop_
_entity.id
_entity.type
_entity.pdbx_description
1 polymer ?
#
loop_
_entity_poly.entity_id
_entity_poly.type
_entity_poly.pdbx_seq_one_letter_code
_entity_poly.pdbx_strand_id
1 'polypeptide(L)'
;LLEKSGKPTSQTQSVLATADGIFDMKGPVVDFHKGSRTTAMFFDGNTSFKWTYMSTPALYRPGPRTGSYHVSFEILPVKPREPNLTAVGGDLATFEGRLHGISLSDMAVAVAEEAEGQTKGWKHWCPFVPDLDEEGGPVYAKIEDSVK
;
A
#
# COMPACT_ATOMS: atom_id res chain seq x y z
N LEU A 1 11.40 11.33 11.67
CA LEU A 1 10.17 10.50 11.79
C LEU A 1 10.26 9.40 12.85
N LEU A 2 11.38 9.21 13.56
CA LEU A 2 11.50 8.55 14.88
C LEU A 2 12.86 8.97 15.44
N GLU A 3 13.02 9.10 16.76
CA GLU A 3 14.36 9.14 17.35
C GLU A 3 15.00 7.75 17.26
N LYS A 4 16.34 7.67 17.16
CA LYS A 4 17.10 6.40 17.24
C LYS A 4 16.76 5.56 18.48
N SER A 5 16.14 6.18 19.50
CA SER A 5 15.67 5.58 20.75
C SER A 5 14.33 4.81 20.62
N GLY A 6 13.64 4.89 19.48
CA GLY A 6 12.32 4.28 19.29
C GLY A 6 11.17 5.02 19.98
N LYS A 7 11.44 6.20 20.57
CA LYS A 7 10.40 7.01 21.23
C LYS A 7 9.71 7.93 20.23
N PRO A 8 8.37 8.05 20.28
CA PRO A 8 7.63 8.95 19.41
C PRO A 8 7.96 10.41 19.76
N THR A 9 8.32 11.21 18.75
CA THR A 9 8.55 12.65 18.92
C THR A 9 7.23 13.38 19.19
N SER A 10 7.28 14.65 19.61
CA SER A 10 6.09 15.50 19.75
C SER A 10 5.25 15.57 18.46
N GLN A 11 5.93 15.59 17.31
CA GLN A 11 5.29 15.50 15.99
C GLN A 11 4.60 14.14 15.79
N THR A 12 5.26 13.03 16.11
CA THR A 12 4.65 11.68 16.04
C THR A 12 3.42 11.58 16.95
N GLN A 13 3.47 12.15 18.17
CA GLN A 13 2.33 12.14 19.09
C GLN A 13 1.13 12.94 18.54
N SER A 14 1.38 14.10 17.92
CA SER A 14 0.32 14.90 17.27
C SER A 14 -0.35 14.13 16.11
N VAL A 15 0.45 13.42 15.31
CA VAL A 15 -0.07 12.56 14.22
C VAL A 15 -0.89 11.41 14.78
N LEU A 16 -0.43 10.75 15.85
CA LEU A 16 -1.17 9.65 16.49
C LEU A 16 -2.50 10.13 17.06
N ALA A 17 -2.54 11.29 17.74
CA ALA A 17 -3.78 11.86 18.26
C ALA A 17 -4.78 12.24 17.13
N THR A 18 -4.26 12.73 16.00
CA THR A 18 -5.08 13.03 14.81
C THR A 18 -5.61 11.73 14.18
N ALA A 19 -4.78 10.69 14.11
CA ALA A 19 -5.14 9.39 13.56
C ALA A 19 -6.18 8.66 14.43
N ASP A 20 -6.05 8.68 15.77
CA ASP A 20 -7.03 8.09 16.71
C ASP A 20 -8.45 8.68 16.54
N GLY A 21 -8.56 9.93 16.09
CA GLY A 21 -9.85 10.58 15.82
C GLY A 21 -10.47 10.22 14.46
N ILE A 22 -9.68 9.67 13.52
CA ILE A 22 -10.10 9.36 12.14
C ILE A 22 -10.20 7.84 11.92
N PHE A 23 -9.32 7.08 12.56
CA PHE A 23 -9.19 5.63 12.44
C PHE A 23 -9.22 4.99 13.83
N ASP A 24 -9.87 3.84 13.94
CA ASP A 24 -9.68 2.98 15.12
C ASP A 24 -8.26 2.40 15.07
N MET A 25 -7.34 3.02 15.81
CA MET A 25 -5.94 2.61 15.87
C MET A 25 -5.72 1.28 16.61
N LYS A 26 -6.75 0.76 17.26
CA LYS A 26 -6.81 -0.59 17.85
C LYS A 26 -7.65 -1.54 16.99
N GLY A 27 -8.12 -1.09 15.85
CA GLY A 27 -8.95 -1.85 14.93
C GLY A 27 -8.14 -2.85 14.12
N PRO A 28 -8.82 -3.84 13.52
CA PRO A 28 -8.19 -4.93 12.78
C PRO A 28 -7.38 -4.44 11.56
N VAL A 29 -7.71 -3.28 11.00
CA VAL A 29 -6.98 -2.66 9.88
C VAL A 29 -5.56 -2.26 10.28
N VAL A 30 -5.37 -1.72 11.49
CA VAL A 30 -4.05 -1.35 11.98
C VAL A 30 -3.20 -2.59 12.25
N ASP A 31 -3.79 -3.62 12.85
CA ASP A 31 -3.09 -4.89 13.07
C ASP A 31 -2.71 -5.57 11.76
N PHE A 32 -3.57 -5.51 10.74
CA PHE A 32 -3.26 -5.98 9.39
C PHE A 32 -2.04 -5.27 8.80
N HIS A 33 -1.98 -3.94 8.86
CA HIS A 33 -0.83 -3.17 8.35
C HIS A 33 0.45 -3.42 9.16
N LYS A 34 0.35 -3.53 10.50
CA LYS A 34 1.48 -3.90 11.36
C LYS A 34 2.01 -5.28 11.00
N GLY A 35 1.14 -6.29 10.92
CA GLY A 35 1.51 -7.66 10.55
C GLY A 35 2.17 -7.75 9.18
N SER A 36 1.63 -7.02 8.20
CA SER A 36 2.23 -6.87 6.88
C SER A 36 3.66 -6.33 6.96
N ARG A 37 3.86 -5.20 7.65
CA ARG A 37 5.19 -4.60 7.79
C ARG A 37 6.16 -5.51 8.56
N THR A 38 5.70 -6.14 9.64
CA THR A 38 6.50 -7.09 10.42
C THR A 38 6.95 -8.28 9.57
N THR A 39 6.07 -8.78 8.69
CA THR A 39 6.42 -9.88 7.77
C THR A 39 7.53 -9.47 6.80
N ALA A 40 7.43 -8.28 6.20
CA ALA A 40 8.50 -7.77 5.33
C ALA A 40 9.83 -7.64 6.08
N MET A 41 9.81 -7.12 7.30
CA MET A 41 11.01 -6.97 8.15
C MET A 41 11.60 -8.32 8.59
N PHE A 42 10.77 -9.36 8.75
CA PHE A 42 11.24 -10.68 9.14
C PHE A 42 12.14 -11.32 8.07
N PHE A 43 11.87 -11.04 6.80
CA PHE A 43 12.66 -11.56 5.68
C PHE A 43 13.83 -10.63 5.30
N ASP A 44 13.87 -9.40 5.81
CA ASP A 44 14.94 -8.46 5.53
C ASP A 44 16.31 -9.02 5.94
N GLY A 45 17.28 -8.93 5.03
CA GLY A 45 18.62 -9.52 5.18
C GLY A 45 18.71 -11.05 5.07
N ASN A 46 17.59 -11.78 5.05
CA ASN A 46 17.60 -13.23 4.87
C ASN A 46 17.75 -13.61 3.39
N THR A 47 18.89 -14.18 3.03
CA THR A 47 19.18 -14.63 1.65
C THR A 47 19.18 -16.15 1.49
N SER A 48 18.80 -16.91 2.53
CA SER A 48 18.78 -18.38 2.50
C SER A 48 17.77 -18.97 1.51
N PHE A 49 16.77 -18.18 1.10
CA PHE A 49 15.89 -18.50 -0.01
C PHE A 49 15.46 -17.21 -0.72
N LYS A 50 15.03 -17.33 -1.97
CA LYS A 50 14.70 -16.19 -2.84
C LYS A 50 13.25 -15.74 -2.61
N TRP A 51 13.04 -14.93 -1.58
CA TRP A 51 11.74 -14.31 -1.32
C TRP A 51 11.54 -13.04 -2.14
N THR A 52 10.30 -12.60 -2.27
CA THR A 52 9.95 -11.25 -2.73
C THR A 52 8.74 -10.79 -1.92
N TYR A 53 8.67 -9.52 -1.55
CA TYR A 53 7.57 -8.98 -0.78
C TYR A 53 6.85 -7.90 -1.57
N MET A 54 5.60 -8.16 -1.94
CA MET A 54 4.78 -7.27 -2.74
C MET A 54 3.72 -6.61 -1.86
N SER A 55 3.77 -5.29 -1.73
CA SER A 55 2.67 -4.51 -1.13
C SER A 55 1.62 -4.15 -2.18
N THR A 56 0.37 -4.08 -1.76
CA THR A 56 -0.68 -3.43 -2.53
C THR A 56 -0.51 -1.90 -2.42
N PRO A 57 -0.76 -1.13 -3.50
CA PRO A 57 -0.94 0.31 -3.38
C PRO A 57 -2.22 0.62 -2.60
N ALA A 58 -2.39 1.88 -2.19
CA ALA A 58 -3.49 2.25 -1.29
C ALA A 58 -4.88 2.02 -1.90
N LEU A 59 -5.01 2.11 -3.23
CA LEU A 59 -6.24 1.81 -3.95
C LEU A 59 -6.10 0.47 -4.69
N TYR A 60 -6.51 -0.63 -4.06
CA TYR A 60 -6.53 -1.96 -4.66
C TYR A 60 -7.96 -2.51 -4.68
N ARG A 61 -8.51 -2.70 -5.88
CA ARG A 61 -9.92 -3.09 -6.07
C ARG A 61 -10.18 -3.64 -7.48
N PRO A 62 -11.33 -4.29 -7.72
CA PRO A 62 -11.74 -4.64 -9.07
C PRO A 62 -11.80 -3.42 -9.97
N GLY A 63 -11.39 -3.57 -11.23
CA GLY A 63 -11.26 -2.48 -12.18
C GLY A 63 -10.86 -3.00 -13.55
N PRO A 64 -10.69 -2.10 -14.54
CA PRO A 64 -10.26 -2.48 -15.87
C PRO A 64 -8.84 -3.06 -15.86
N ARG A 65 -8.58 -4.03 -16.74
CA ARG A 65 -7.23 -4.50 -17.04
C ARG A 65 -6.56 -3.52 -18.00
N THR A 66 -5.64 -2.71 -17.51
CA THR A 66 -4.86 -1.79 -18.35
C THR A 66 -3.79 -2.52 -19.16
N GLY A 67 -3.33 -3.67 -18.65
CA GLY A 67 -2.27 -4.46 -19.29
C GLY A 67 -0.87 -3.90 -19.05
N SER A 68 -0.71 -2.87 -18.22
CA SER A 68 0.57 -2.30 -17.85
C SER A 68 0.55 -1.75 -16.43
N TYR A 69 1.70 -1.81 -15.74
CA TYR A 69 1.88 -1.27 -14.41
C TYR A 69 3.30 -0.74 -14.22
N HIS A 70 3.47 0.11 -13.23
CA HIS A 70 4.74 0.64 -12.76
C HIS A 70 5.10 -0.02 -11.43
N VAL A 71 6.39 -0.04 -11.10
CA VAL A 71 6.87 -0.59 -9.84
C VAL A 71 7.60 0.49 -9.05
N SER A 72 7.21 0.62 -7.79
CA SER A 72 7.95 1.37 -6.78
C SER A 72 8.67 0.38 -5.85
N PHE A 73 9.89 0.71 -5.43
CA PHE A 73 10.66 -0.09 -4.47
C PHE A 73 10.78 0.66 -3.15
N GLU A 74 10.53 -0.01 -2.02
CA GLU A 74 10.67 0.50 -0.65
C GLU A 74 9.83 1.75 -0.29
N ILE A 75 9.19 2.41 -1.26
CA ILE A 75 8.43 3.65 -1.08
C ILE A 75 7.00 3.49 -1.58
N LEU A 76 6.08 4.18 -0.91
CA LEU A 76 4.69 4.27 -1.33
C LEU A 76 4.61 5.11 -2.62
N PRO A 77 4.01 4.60 -3.71
CA PRO A 77 3.79 5.39 -4.91
C PRO A 77 2.74 6.46 -4.63
N VAL A 78 3.14 7.73 -4.74
CA VAL A 78 2.25 8.89 -4.59
C VAL A 78 2.43 9.84 -5.76
N LYS A 79 1.32 10.43 -6.22
CA LYS A 79 1.32 11.49 -7.22
C LYS A 79 2.13 12.69 -6.71
N PRO A 80 2.78 13.45 -7.61
CA PRO A 80 3.41 14.72 -7.24
C PRO A 80 2.43 15.63 -6.52
N ARG A 81 2.93 16.46 -5.60
CA ARG A 81 2.09 17.46 -4.94
C ARG A 81 1.79 18.57 -5.94
N GLU A 82 0.51 18.87 -6.17
CA GLU A 82 0.19 20.06 -6.95
C GLU A 82 0.53 21.34 -6.15
N PRO A 83 1.14 22.35 -6.79
CA PRO A 83 1.60 23.57 -6.12
C PRO A 83 0.45 24.38 -5.46
N ASN A 84 -0.80 24.15 -5.86
CA ASN A 84 -1.96 24.91 -5.40
C ASN A 84 -2.75 24.24 -4.26
N LEU A 85 -2.40 23.01 -3.86
CA LEU A 85 -3.03 22.33 -2.72
C LEU A 85 -2.34 22.77 -1.42
N THR A 86 -2.91 23.77 -0.75
CA THR A 86 -2.65 24.02 0.68
C THR A 86 -3.19 22.83 1.45
N ALA A 87 -2.33 22.11 2.19
CA ALA A 87 -2.77 20.99 3.01
C ALA A 87 -3.56 21.56 4.21
N VAL A 88 -4.87 21.73 4.04
CA VAL A 88 -5.78 22.13 5.11
C VAL A 88 -6.17 20.84 5.85
N GLY A 89 -5.29 20.33 6.71
CA GLY A 89 -5.59 19.10 7.47
C GLY A 89 -4.39 18.23 7.85
N GLY A 90 -3.32 18.81 8.39
CA GLY A 90 -2.19 18.05 8.96
C GLY A 90 -1.47 17.12 7.95
N ASP A 91 -0.68 16.17 8.47
CA ASP A 91 0.15 15.27 7.66
C ASP A 91 -0.68 14.30 6.78
N LEU A 92 -1.91 13.96 7.16
CA LEU A 92 -2.79 13.05 6.40
C LEU A 92 -3.33 13.69 5.12
N ALA A 93 -3.61 15.00 5.12
CA ALA A 93 -3.95 15.77 3.91
C ALA A 93 -2.83 15.76 2.85
N THR A 94 -1.62 15.31 3.22
CA THR A 94 -0.53 15.11 2.26
C THR A 94 -0.85 13.98 1.26
N PHE A 95 -1.72 13.04 1.59
CA PHE A 95 -2.03 11.89 0.72
C PHE A 95 -3.34 12.02 -0.06
N GLU A 96 -4.19 12.98 0.29
CA GLU A 96 -5.51 13.15 -0.34
C GLU A 96 -5.39 13.47 -1.84
N GLY A 97 -6.11 12.71 -2.68
CA GLY A 97 -6.06 12.81 -4.15
C GLY A 97 -4.72 12.40 -4.79
N ARG A 98 -3.75 11.93 -4.00
CA ARG A 98 -2.39 11.63 -4.44
C ARG A 98 -2.03 10.16 -4.39
N LEU A 99 -2.95 9.31 -4.01
CA LEU A 99 -2.71 7.88 -3.93
C LEU A 99 -2.84 7.25 -5.32
N HIS A 100 -1.84 6.46 -5.71
CA HIS A 100 -1.97 5.59 -6.88
C HIS A 100 -2.76 4.32 -6.53
N GLY A 101 -3.34 3.70 -7.56
CA GLY A 101 -4.07 2.45 -7.43
C GLY A 101 -3.58 1.37 -8.36
N ILE A 102 -4.14 0.18 -8.22
CA ILE A 102 -3.99 -0.92 -9.18
C ILE A 102 -5.29 -1.71 -9.24
N SER A 103 -5.67 -2.13 -10.45
CA SER A 103 -6.82 -3.03 -10.61
C SER A 103 -6.47 -4.43 -10.13
N LEU A 104 -7.48 -5.19 -9.71
CA LEU A 104 -7.30 -6.61 -9.38
C LEU A 104 -6.65 -7.40 -10.52
N SER A 105 -7.04 -7.12 -11.76
CA SER A 105 -6.49 -7.79 -12.95
C SER A 105 -5.03 -7.46 -13.21
N ASP A 106 -4.62 -6.19 -13.09
CA ASP A 106 -3.22 -5.81 -13.33
C ASP A 106 -2.32 -6.24 -12.17
N MET A 107 -2.86 -6.31 -10.94
CA MET A 107 -2.16 -6.91 -9.81
C MET A 107 -1.85 -8.39 -10.07
N ALA A 108 -2.82 -9.15 -10.61
CA ALA A 108 -2.60 -10.56 -10.95
C ALA A 108 -1.53 -10.72 -12.03
N VAL A 109 -1.48 -9.81 -13.02
CA VAL A 109 -0.41 -9.78 -14.02
C VAL A 109 0.95 -9.54 -13.36
N ALA A 110 1.06 -8.55 -12.47
CA ALA A 110 2.31 -8.25 -11.77
C ALA A 110 2.82 -9.44 -10.94
N VAL A 111 1.91 -10.18 -10.28
CA VAL A 111 2.25 -11.40 -9.53
C VAL A 111 2.74 -12.50 -10.47
N ALA A 112 2.03 -12.75 -11.58
CA ALA A 112 2.40 -13.78 -12.54
C ALA A 112 3.78 -13.50 -13.16
N GLU A 113 4.03 -12.26 -13.58
CA GLU A 113 5.32 -11.86 -14.14
C GLU A 113 6.47 -12.02 -13.15
N GLU A 114 6.26 -11.70 -11.86
CA GLU A 114 7.31 -11.90 -10.86
C GLU A 114 7.49 -13.38 -10.51
N ALA A 115 6.42 -14.19 -10.52
CA ALA A 115 6.53 -15.62 -10.31
C ALA A 115 7.36 -16.30 -11.42
N GLU A 116 7.19 -15.86 -12.68
CA GLU A 116 7.91 -16.39 -13.84
C GLU A 116 9.33 -15.82 -13.96
N GLY A 117 9.49 -14.50 -13.86
CA GLY A 117 10.77 -13.81 -14.07
C GLY A 117 11.67 -13.75 -12.85
N GLN A 118 11.10 -13.77 -11.64
CA GLN A 118 11.79 -13.70 -10.35
C GLN A 118 12.88 -12.60 -10.28
N THR A 119 12.55 -11.41 -10.75
CA THR A 119 13.49 -10.28 -10.92
C THR A 119 13.61 -9.40 -9.66
N LYS A 120 12.65 -9.51 -8.74
CA LYS A 120 12.51 -8.69 -7.52
C LYS A 120 12.81 -9.51 -6.26
N GLY A 121 13.73 -10.46 -6.38
CA GLY A 121 14.22 -11.25 -5.25
C GLY A 121 14.85 -10.37 -4.17
N TRP A 122 14.56 -10.69 -2.91
CA TRP A 122 15.01 -10.02 -1.68
C TRP A 122 14.65 -8.53 -1.62
N LYS A 123 13.55 -8.13 -2.26
CA LYS A 123 13.12 -6.74 -2.33
C LYS A 123 11.66 -6.59 -1.91
N HIS A 124 11.36 -5.44 -1.30
CA HIS A 124 10.01 -4.95 -1.17
C HIS A 124 9.65 -4.09 -2.38
N TRP A 125 8.52 -4.38 -2.99
CA TRP A 125 8.02 -3.63 -4.14
C TRP A 125 6.50 -3.43 -4.07
N CYS A 126 6.03 -2.42 -4.79
CA CYS A 126 4.63 -2.06 -4.89
C CYS A 126 4.31 -1.77 -6.37
N PRO A 127 3.49 -2.61 -7.03
CA PRO A 127 3.00 -2.30 -8.36
C PRO A 127 1.88 -1.25 -8.26
N PHE A 128 1.78 -0.39 -9.28
CA PHE A 128 0.72 0.61 -9.37
C PHE A 128 0.48 1.04 -10.82
N VAL A 129 -0.70 1.57 -11.08
CA VAL A 129 -1.09 2.18 -12.35
C VAL A 129 -1.25 3.68 -12.11
N PRO A 130 -0.46 4.53 -12.80
CA PRO A 130 -0.65 5.97 -12.77
C PRO A 130 -2.07 6.35 -13.22
N ASP A 131 -2.69 7.27 -12.48
CA ASP A 131 -3.99 7.84 -12.84
C ASP A 131 -5.10 6.82 -13.14
N LEU A 132 -5.02 5.64 -12.49
CA LEU A 132 -6.13 4.71 -12.50
C LEU A 132 -7.35 5.38 -11.90
N ASP A 133 -8.45 5.31 -12.63
CA ASP A 133 -9.75 5.82 -12.18
C ASP A 133 -10.08 5.29 -10.78
N GLU A 134 -10.69 6.15 -9.98
CA GLU A 134 -11.23 5.85 -8.65
C GLU A 134 -12.65 5.24 -8.71
N GLU A 135 -13.23 5.04 -9.90
CA GLU A 135 -14.46 4.25 -10.08
C GLU A 135 -14.20 2.74 -10.07
N GLY A 136 -14.88 2.02 -9.17
CA GLY A 136 -14.63 0.60 -8.93
C GLY A 136 -15.34 -0.26 -9.97
N GLY A 137 -14.65 -1.28 -10.46
CA GLY A 137 -15.30 -2.32 -11.26
C GLY A 137 -16.30 -3.13 -10.42
N PRO A 138 -17.30 -3.76 -11.06
CA PRO A 138 -18.25 -4.63 -10.37
C PRO A 138 -17.54 -5.77 -9.62
N VAL A 139 -17.96 -6.02 -8.37
CA VAL A 139 -17.48 -7.16 -7.56
C VAL A 139 -18.44 -8.32 -7.75
N TYR A 140 -17.99 -9.37 -8.44
CA TYR A 140 -18.84 -10.53 -8.77
C TYR A 140 -18.89 -11.58 -7.66
N ALA A 141 -18.00 -11.50 -6.66
CA ALA A 141 -17.99 -12.41 -5.53
C ALA A 141 -18.83 -11.83 -4.39
N LYS A 142 -20.03 -12.38 -4.18
CA LYS A 142 -20.79 -12.15 -2.96
C LYS A 142 -20.43 -13.25 -1.96
N ILE A 143 -20.14 -12.85 -0.71
CA ILE A 143 -19.83 -13.80 0.39
C ILE A 143 -21.00 -14.78 0.60
N GLU A 144 -22.22 -14.38 0.26
CA GLU A 144 -23.42 -15.22 0.27
C GLU A 144 -23.29 -16.49 -0.60
N ASP A 145 -22.47 -16.45 -1.66
CA ASP A 145 -22.28 -17.59 -2.59
C ASP A 145 -21.17 -18.56 -2.14
N SER A 146 -20.40 -18.19 -1.11
CA SER A 146 -19.22 -18.95 -0.64
C SER A 146 -19.49 -19.89 0.53
N VAL A 147 -20.74 -19.98 1.00
CA VAL A 147 -21.18 -20.96 2.01
C VAL A 147 -22.03 -22.02 1.31
N LYS A 148 -21.38 -23.12 0.92
CA LYS A 148 -22.05 -24.40 0.62
C LYS A 148 -21.45 -25.50 1.48
#